data_AF-A0A0B0NAX8-F1
#
_entry.id   AF-A0A0B0NAX8-F1
#
_cell.length_a   1.000
_cell.length_b   1.000
_cell.length_c   1.000
_cell.angle_alpha   90.00
_cell.angle_beta   90.00
_cell.angle_gamma   90.00
#
_symmetry.space_group_name_H-M   'P 1'
#
loop_
_entity.id
_entity.type
_entity.pdbx_description
1 polymer ?
#
loop_
_entity_poly.entity_id
_entity_poly.type
_entity_poly.pdbx_seq_one_letter_code
_entity_poly.pdbx_strand_id
1 'polypeptide(L)'
;MMYRTFLSSNVFLSCLQKPGGIIALLDEACMFPRSTHETFAQKLYQTFKDNKRFSKPKLSRTDFTICHYAGDVTYQTELFLDKNKDYVVSEHQALLNASECSFVSSLFPPSPEESSKTTKFSSIGSSFKQQLQALLETLSATEPHYIRCVKPNNALKPGIFENQNVLQQLRCGVSFYILVNPSFC
;
A
#
# COMPACT_ATOMS: atom_id res chain seq x y z
N MET A 1 7.42 10.14 25.72
CA MET A 1 7.34 10.57 24.30
C MET A 1 7.72 9.48 23.28
N MET A 2 8.04 8.25 23.69
CA MET A 2 8.46 7.14 22.81
C MET A 2 7.30 6.50 22.00
N TYR A 3 6.05 6.66 22.46
CA TYR A 3 4.86 6.07 21.83
C TYR A 3 4.35 6.83 20.59
N ARG A 4 4.70 8.11 20.44
CA ARG A 4 4.00 9.02 19.49
C ARG A 4 4.38 8.77 18.02
N THR A 5 5.50 8.11 17.74
CA THR A 5 6.02 7.92 16.38
C THR A 5 5.89 6.48 15.87
N PHE A 6 5.86 5.48 16.76
CA PHE A 6 5.37 4.12 16.41
C PHE A 6 3.91 4.17 15.95
N LEU A 7 3.14 5.11 16.53
CA LEU A 7 1.81 5.49 16.06
C LEU A 7 1.81 5.99 14.60
N SER A 8 2.87 6.60 14.06
CA SER A 8 2.83 7.21 12.72
C SER A 8 2.87 6.20 11.58
N SER A 9 3.71 5.15 11.66
CA SER A 9 3.73 4.05 10.69
C SER A 9 2.48 3.18 10.81
N ASN A 10 2.01 2.95 12.04
CA ASN A 10 0.73 2.30 12.30
C ASN A 10 -0.47 3.14 11.83
N VAL A 11 -0.37 4.48 11.76
CA VAL A 11 -1.47 5.34 11.32
C VAL A 11 -1.61 5.38 9.79
N PHE A 12 -0.51 5.32 9.03
CA PHE A 12 -0.57 5.12 7.57
C PHE A 12 -1.22 3.78 7.24
N LEU A 13 -0.75 2.71 7.87
CA LEU A 13 -1.39 1.40 7.82
C LEU A 13 -2.85 1.50 8.27
N SER A 14 -3.17 2.27 9.32
CA SER A 14 -4.55 2.42 9.78
C SER A 14 -5.46 3.13 8.78
N CYS A 15 -4.97 4.09 8.00
CA CYS A 15 -5.78 4.76 6.98
C CYS A 15 -6.01 3.88 5.74
N LEU A 16 -5.11 2.93 5.47
CA LEU A 16 -5.30 1.93 4.42
C LEU A 16 -6.09 0.70 4.89
N GLN A 17 -5.93 0.28 6.15
CA GLN A 17 -6.35 -1.03 6.65
C GLN A 17 -7.60 -1.02 7.55
N LYS A 18 -8.02 0.13 8.10
CA LYS A 18 -9.24 0.20 8.92
C LYS A 18 -10.52 -0.05 8.11
N PRO A 19 -11.62 -0.48 8.77
CA PRO A 19 -12.96 -0.37 8.18
C PRO A 19 -13.20 1.08 7.75
N GLY A 20 -13.54 1.29 6.47
CA GLY A 20 -13.66 2.64 5.88
C GLY A 20 -12.32 3.28 5.47
N GLY A 21 -11.23 2.53 5.45
CA GLY A 21 -9.94 2.96 4.89
C GLY A 21 -9.95 3.08 3.36
N ILE A 22 -8.87 3.62 2.79
CA ILE A 22 -8.77 3.87 1.33
C ILE A 22 -8.96 2.59 0.51
N ILE A 23 -8.35 1.47 0.92
CA ILE A 23 -8.48 0.18 0.21
C ILE A 23 -9.91 -0.36 0.32
N ALA A 24 -10.54 -0.26 1.49
CA ALA A 24 -11.93 -0.69 1.65
C ALA A 24 -12.89 0.12 0.77
N LEU A 25 -12.69 1.44 0.70
CA LEU A 25 -13.48 2.31 -0.18
C LEU A 25 -13.24 2.03 -1.67
N LEU A 26 -12.01 1.63 -2.02
CA LEU A 26 -11.66 1.22 -3.37
C LEU A 26 -12.33 -0.11 -3.75
N ASP A 27 -12.35 -1.08 -2.83
CA ASP A 27 -13.02 -2.36 -3.01
C ASP A 27 -14.53 -2.19 -3.16
N GLU A 28 -15.15 -1.37 -2.31
CA GLU A 28 -16.55 -0.97 -2.46
C GLU A 28 -16.81 -0.35 -3.83
N ALA A 29 -16.00 0.62 -4.26
CA ALA A 29 -16.15 1.25 -5.56
C ALA A 29 -15.97 0.26 -6.73
N CYS A 30 -15.14 -0.76 -6.60
CA CYS A 30 -14.97 -1.77 -7.64
C CYS A 30 -16.17 -2.70 -7.79
N MET A 31 -16.95 -2.92 -6.72
CA MET A 31 -18.17 -3.74 -6.76
C MET A 31 -19.37 -3.04 -7.42
N PHE A 32 -19.37 -1.70 -7.47
CA PHE A 32 -20.48 -0.95 -8.08
C PHE A 32 -20.21 -0.69 -9.57
N PRO A 33 -21.06 -1.19 -10.49
CA PRO A 33 -20.80 -1.10 -11.93
C PRO A 33 -20.84 0.32 -12.51
N ARG A 34 -21.42 1.30 -11.78
CA ARG A 34 -21.46 2.72 -12.17
C ARG A 34 -20.41 3.57 -11.48
N SER A 35 -19.58 2.99 -10.61
CA SER A 35 -18.53 3.74 -9.93
C SER A 35 -17.38 4.02 -10.88
N THR A 36 -17.00 5.29 -10.93
CA THR A 36 -15.84 5.79 -11.67
C THR A 36 -14.77 6.30 -10.70
N HIS A 37 -13.56 6.54 -11.22
CA HIS A 37 -12.47 7.09 -10.42
C HIS A 37 -12.82 8.48 -9.84
N GLU A 38 -13.63 9.29 -10.52
CA GLU A 38 -14.11 10.57 -10.00
C GLU A 38 -15.05 10.38 -8.81
N THR A 39 -16.01 9.44 -8.90
CA THR A 39 -16.91 9.14 -7.78
C THR A 39 -16.14 8.61 -6.57
N PHE A 40 -15.12 7.79 -6.82
CA PHE A 40 -14.20 7.31 -5.79
C PHE A 40 -13.42 8.46 -5.14
N ALA A 41 -12.84 9.36 -5.93
CA ALA A 41 -12.11 10.53 -5.42
C ALA A 41 -13.01 11.43 -4.57
N GLN A 42 -14.26 11.69 -4.99
CA GLN A 42 -15.21 12.46 -4.19
C GLN A 42 -15.53 11.76 -2.85
N LYS A 43 -15.70 10.44 -2.87
CA LYS A 43 -15.92 9.66 -1.65
C LYS A 43 -14.73 9.78 -0.69
N LEU A 44 -13.50 9.69 -1.21
CA LEU A 44 -12.28 9.93 -0.41
C LEU A 44 -12.26 11.32 0.23
N TYR A 45 -12.56 12.37 -0.53
CA TYR A 45 -12.58 13.74 0.01
C TYR A 45 -13.62 13.92 1.11
N GLN A 46 -14.77 13.26 1.01
CA GLN A 46 -15.82 13.32 2.03
C GLN A 46 -15.42 12.54 3.28
N THR A 47 -14.88 11.33 3.13
CA THR A 47 -14.50 10.48 4.25
C THR A 47 -13.29 11.02 5.02
N PHE A 48 -12.33 11.63 4.34
CA PHE A 48 -11.06 12.07 4.93
C PHE A 48 -10.91 13.59 5.07
N LYS A 49 -12.02 14.36 5.01
CA LYS A 49 -12.02 15.83 5.07
C LYS A 49 -11.25 16.39 6.28
N ASP A 50 -11.42 15.77 7.45
CA ASP A 50 -10.82 16.24 8.71
C ASP A 50 -9.48 15.54 9.02
N ASN A 51 -9.00 14.65 8.13
CA ASN A 51 -7.77 13.91 8.35
C ASN A 51 -6.56 14.74 7.91
N LYS A 52 -5.72 15.13 8.87
CA LYS A 52 -4.47 15.89 8.63
C LYS A 52 -3.46 15.19 7.71
N ARG A 53 -3.61 13.89 7.48
CA ARG A 53 -2.74 13.08 6.61
C ARG A 53 -3.25 12.96 5.18
N PHE A 54 -4.40 13.55 4.88
CA PHE A 54 -5.04 13.47 3.57
C PHE A 54 -5.36 14.88 3.09
N SER A 55 -5.04 15.18 1.84
CA SER A 55 -5.35 16.47 1.24
C SER A 55 -5.77 16.35 -0.21
N LYS A 56 -6.56 17.32 -0.65
CA LYS A 56 -6.97 17.47 -2.03
C LYS A 56 -6.00 18.43 -2.76
N PRO A 57 -5.33 17.99 -3.84
CA PRO A 57 -4.52 18.85 -4.69
C PRO A 57 -5.34 20.02 -5.24
N LYS A 58 -4.71 21.19 -5.41
CA LYS A 58 -5.39 22.40 -5.91
C LYS A 58 -5.70 22.32 -7.41
N LEU A 59 -4.83 21.67 -8.18
CA LEU A 59 -4.87 21.66 -9.64
C LEU A 59 -5.69 20.48 -10.20
N SER A 60 -5.75 19.37 -9.47
CA SER A 60 -6.46 18.17 -9.91
C SER A 60 -7.80 18.03 -9.19
N ARG A 61 -8.82 17.59 -9.93
CA ARG A 61 -10.15 17.35 -9.38
C ARG A 61 -10.31 15.93 -8.84
N THR A 62 -9.46 15.01 -9.29
CA THR A 62 -9.60 13.56 -9.09
C THR A 62 -8.44 12.96 -8.29
N ASP A 63 -7.29 13.61 -8.23
CA ASP A 63 -6.12 13.10 -7.49
C ASP A 63 -6.22 13.38 -6.00
N PHE A 64 -5.55 12.58 -5.17
CA PHE A 64 -5.46 12.83 -3.74
C PHE A 64 -4.03 12.73 -3.24
N THR A 65 -3.71 13.47 -2.18
CA THR A 65 -2.38 13.47 -1.59
C THR A 65 -2.43 12.86 -0.20
N ILE A 66 -1.55 11.90 0.07
CA ILE A 66 -1.32 11.36 1.40
C ILE A 66 0.00 11.92 1.95
N CYS A 67 -0.02 12.38 3.19
CA CYS A 67 1.17 12.84 3.91
C CYS A 67 1.88 11.63 4.57
N HIS A 68 2.80 11.00 3.85
CA HIS A 68 3.59 9.89 4.36
C HIS A 68 4.70 10.39 5.30
N TYR A 69 5.31 9.47 6.05
CA TYR A 69 6.48 9.80 6.88
C TYR A 69 7.67 10.33 6.05
N ALA A 70 7.76 9.92 4.78
CA ALA A 70 8.83 10.30 3.86
C ALA A 70 8.52 11.59 3.05
N GLY A 71 7.33 12.16 3.22
CA GLY A 71 6.85 13.32 2.47
C GLY A 71 5.45 13.11 1.89
N ASP A 72 4.95 14.15 1.24
CA ASP A 72 3.64 14.14 0.60
C ASP A 72 3.71 13.44 -0.76
N VAL A 73 2.81 12.49 -0.99
CA VAL A 73 2.71 11.75 -2.25
C VAL A 73 1.32 11.94 -2.82
N THR A 74 1.27 12.43 -4.06
CA THR A 74 0.02 12.61 -4.81
C THR A 74 -0.22 11.40 -5.70
N TYR A 75 -1.42 10.83 -5.57
CA TYR A 75 -1.87 9.64 -6.27
C TYR A 75 -2.91 10.01 -7.33
N GLN A 76 -2.68 9.53 -8.55
CA GLN A 76 -3.60 9.70 -9.67
C GLN A 76 -4.66 8.60 -9.68
N THR A 77 -5.93 8.96 -9.63
CA THR A 77 -7.03 8.00 -9.45
C THR A 77 -7.54 7.35 -10.73
N GLU A 78 -7.20 7.89 -11.90
CA GLU A 78 -7.77 7.51 -13.21
C GLU A 78 -7.86 6.00 -13.45
N LEU A 79 -6.80 5.25 -13.12
CA LEU A 79 -6.72 3.79 -13.34
C LEU A 79 -6.81 2.97 -12.04
N PHE A 80 -7.21 3.57 -10.92
CA PHE A 80 -7.21 2.86 -9.62
C PHE A 80 -8.20 1.69 -9.58
N LEU A 81 -9.42 1.90 -10.09
CA LEU A 81 -10.47 0.87 -10.04
C LEU A 81 -10.10 -0.31 -10.94
N ASP A 82 -9.65 -0.03 -12.17
CA ASP A 82 -9.29 -1.08 -13.13
C ASP A 82 -8.08 -1.88 -12.67
N LYS A 83 -7.08 -1.23 -12.05
CA LYS A 83 -5.92 -1.90 -11.46
C LYS A 83 -6.24 -2.71 -10.21
N ASN A 84 -7.36 -2.46 -9.54
CA ASN A 84 -7.73 -3.14 -8.29
C ASN A 84 -8.71 -4.30 -8.51
N LYS A 85 -9.48 -4.26 -9.61
CA LYS A 85 -10.28 -5.39 -10.07
C LYS A 85 -9.34 -6.51 -10.46
N ASP A 86 -9.22 -7.51 -9.60
CA ASP A 86 -8.43 -8.72 -9.84
C ASP A 86 -9.12 -9.55 -10.94
N TYR A 87 -8.88 -9.17 -12.20
CA TYR A 87 -9.59 -9.70 -13.36
C TYR A 87 -8.99 -11.06 -13.79
N VAL A 88 -8.93 -12.03 -12.86
CA VAL A 88 -8.66 -13.42 -13.22
C VAL A 88 -10.00 -14.07 -13.56
N VAL A 89 -10.30 -14.09 -14.86
CA VAL A 89 -11.47 -14.78 -15.40
C VAL A 89 -11.27 -16.28 -15.16
N SER A 90 -12.16 -16.91 -14.42
CA SER A 90 -12.10 -18.33 -14.06
C SER A 90 -11.97 -19.23 -15.30
N GLU A 91 -12.57 -18.82 -16.42
CA GLU A 91 -12.49 -19.49 -17.72
C GLU A 91 -11.07 -19.45 -18.31
N HIS A 92 -10.31 -18.36 -18.13
CA HIS A 92 -8.91 -18.30 -18.57
C HIS A 92 -8.04 -19.23 -17.72
N GLN A 93 -8.28 -19.28 -16.41
CA GLN A 93 -7.57 -20.21 -15.52
C GLN A 93 -7.88 -21.67 -15.88
N ALA A 94 -9.16 -22.00 -16.12
CA ALA A 94 -9.56 -23.33 -16.56
C ALA A 94 -8.94 -23.71 -17.91
N LEU A 95 -8.88 -22.78 -18.87
CA LEU A 95 -8.24 -22.98 -20.16
C LEU A 95 -6.73 -23.28 -20.02
N LEU A 96 -6.02 -22.49 -19.20
CA LEU A 96 -4.59 -22.67 -18.97
C LEU A 96 -4.28 -23.95 -18.19
N ASN A 97 -5.15 -24.31 -17.24
CA ASN A 97 -5.08 -25.59 -16.53
C ASN A 97 -5.30 -26.79 -17.47
N ALA A 98 -6.19 -26.65 -18.45
CA ALA A 98 -6.46 -27.67 -19.46
C ALA A 98 -5.39 -27.77 -20.57
N SER A 99 -4.30 -27.00 -20.48
CA SER A 99 -3.21 -27.06 -21.45
C SER A 99 -2.56 -28.45 -21.48
N GLU A 100 -2.30 -28.96 -22.69
CA GLU A 100 -1.55 -30.20 -22.91
C GLU A 100 -0.08 -30.10 -22.46
N CYS A 101 0.44 -28.88 -22.34
CA CYS A 101 1.79 -28.64 -21.82
C CYS A 101 1.79 -28.73 -20.30
N SER A 102 2.43 -29.77 -19.76
CA SER A 102 2.52 -30.03 -18.31
C SER A 102 3.12 -28.86 -17.51
N PHE A 103 4.06 -28.13 -18.10
CA PHE A 103 4.61 -26.93 -17.48
C PHE A 103 3.54 -25.85 -17.34
N VAL A 104 2.76 -25.58 -18.39
CA VAL A 104 1.72 -24.54 -18.39
C VAL A 104 0.58 -24.90 -17.43
N SER A 105 0.07 -26.13 -17.47
CA SER A 105 -1.00 -26.56 -16.56
C SER A 105 -0.57 -26.54 -15.09
N SER A 106 0.71 -26.82 -14.79
CA SER A 106 1.25 -26.76 -13.43
C SER A 106 1.32 -25.35 -12.82
N LEU A 107 1.37 -24.31 -13.67
CA LEU A 107 1.39 -22.91 -13.21
C LEU A 107 0.02 -22.39 -12.77
N PHE A 108 -1.06 -23.03 -13.23
CA PHE A 108 -2.44 -22.59 -12.99
C PHE A 108 -3.26 -23.74 -12.37
N PRO A 109 -2.98 -24.15 -11.13
CA PRO A 109 -3.78 -25.17 -10.46
C PRO A 109 -5.23 -24.69 -10.28
N PRO A 110 -6.21 -25.60 -10.26
CA PRO A 110 -7.59 -25.24 -9.97
C PRO A 110 -7.69 -24.64 -8.56
N SER A 111 -8.48 -23.57 -8.41
CA SER A 111 -8.79 -23.02 -7.09
C SER A 111 -9.60 -24.03 -6.27
N PRO A 112 -9.38 -24.14 -4.95
CA PRO A 112 -10.24 -24.96 -4.10
C PRO A 112 -11.67 -24.43 -4.19
N GLU A 113 -12.63 -25.30 -4.56
CA GLU A 113 -14.01 -24.94 -4.87
C GLU A 113 -14.66 -24.06 -3.79
N GLU A 114 -15.22 -22.92 -4.18
CA GLU A 114 -16.00 -22.04 -3.31
C GLU A 114 -17.38 -22.64 -3.02
N SER A 115 -17.46 -23.53 -2.05
CA SER A 115 -18.73 -23.96 -1.47
C SER A 115 -19.31 -22.90 -0.51
N SER A 116 -19.66 -21.71 -0.98
CA SER A 116 -20.62 -20.81 -0.27
C SER A 116 -21.00 -19.58 -1.08
N LYS A 117 -22.31 -19.34 -1.21
CA LYS A 117 -23.00 -18.29 -1.99
C LYS A 117 -22.78 -16.84 -1.51
N THR A 118 -21.55 -16.42 -1.28
CA THR A 118 -21.18 -15.01 -1.13
C THR A 118 -19.76 -14.85 -1.64
N THR A 119 -19.60 -14.72 -2.96
CA THR A 119 -18.36 -14.29 -3.61
C THR A 119 -18.03 -12.90 -3.07
N LYS A 120 -17.26 -12.86 -1.98
CA LYS A 120 -16.67 -11.62 -1.48
C LYS A 120 -15.69 -11.21 -2.57
N PHE A 121 -15.96 -10.07 -3.20
CA PHE A 121 -15.02 -9.46 -4.15
C PHE A 121 -13.62 -9.46 -3.54
N SER A 122 -12.73 -10.28 -4.08
CA SER A 122 -11.33 -10.30 -3.70
C SER A 122 -10.60 -9.33 -4.62
N SER A 123 -10.02 -8.29 -4.05
CA SER A 123 -9.23 -7.32 -4.79
C SER A 123 -7.75 -7.57 -4.62
N ILE A 124 -6.95 -6.99 -5.52
CA ILE A 124 -5.49 -6.95 -5.37
C ILE A 124 -5.12 -6.25 -4.05
N GLY A 125 -5.82 -5.16 -3.70
CA GLY A 125 -5.59 -4.45 -2.43
C GLY A 125 -5.87 -5.31 -1.19
N SER A 126 -6.94 -6.10 -1.20
CA SER A 126 -7.30 -7.01 -0.10
C SER A 126 -6.32 -8.17 0.02
N SER A 127 -5.91 -8.77 -1.09
CA SER A 127 -4.88 -9.83 -1.10
C SER A 127 -3.53 -9.33 -0.60
N PHE A 128 -3.07 -8.16 -1.08
CA PHE A 128 -1.85 -7.52 -0.61
C PHE A 128 -1.90 -7.24 0.90
N LYS A 129 -3.04 -6.76 1.41
CA LYS A 129 -3.23 -6.51 2.84
C LYS A 129 -3.07 -7.78 3.67
N GLN A 130 -3.68 -8.89 3.24
CA GLN A 130 -3.57 -10.18 3.95
C GLN A 130 -2.13 -10.70 3.96
N GLN A 131 -1.45 -10.64 2.81
CA GLN A 131 -0.05 -11.06 2.69
C GLN A 131 0.88 -10.21 3.57
N LEU A 132 0.67 -8.89 3.59
CA LEU A 132 1.45 -7.99 4.43
C LEU A 132 1.22 -8.26 5.93
N GLN A 133 -0.02 -8.52 6.33
CA GLN A 133 -0.36 -8.85 7.72
C GLN A 133 0.32 -10.15 8.16
N ALA A 134 0.25 -11.21 7.35
CA ALA A 134 0.91 -12.48 7.63
C ALA A 134 2.44 -12.34 7.73
N LEU A 135 3.03 -11.51 6.86
CA LEU A 135 4.45 -11.18 6.91
C LEU A 135 4.82 -10.44 8.21
N LEU A 136 4.04 -9.43 8.60
CA LEU A 136 4.29 -8.67 9.83
C LEU A 136 4.18 -9.55 11.08
N GLU A 137 3.22 -10.48 11.12
CA GLU A 137 3.09 -11.46 12.20
C GLU A 137 4.32 -12.35 12.30
N THR A 138 4.79 -12.88 11.17
CA THR A 138 6.01 -13.70 11.10
C THR A 138 7.24 -12.93 11.59
N LEU A 139 7.42 -11.69 11.15
CA LEU A 139 8.54 -10.84 11.56
C LEU A 139 8.47 -10.47 13.04
N SER A 140 7.26 -10.24 13.57
CA SER A 140 7.06 -9.89 14.99
C SER A 140 7.41 -11.02 15.96
N ALA A 141 7.43 -12.27 15.48
CA ALA A 141 7.86 -13.43 16.26
C ALA A 141 9.39 -13.61 16.31
N THR A 142 10.14 -12.77 15.59
CA THR A 142 11.61 -12.83 15.49
C THR A 142 12.27 -11.61 16.13
N GLU A 143 13.58 -11.69 16.40
CA GLU A 143 14.38 -10.53 16.80
C GLU A 143 14.81 -9.74 15.55
N PRO A 144 14.38 -8.46 15.40
CA PRO A 144 14.63 -7.72 14.18
C PRO A 144 15.99 -7.02 14.18
N HIS A 145 16.77 -7.22 13.12
CA HIS A 145 17.96 -6.44 12.80
C HIS A 145 17.69 -5.52 11.59
N TYR A 146 18.04 -4.23 11.71
CA TYR A 146 17.70 -3.22 10.70
C TYR A 146 18.95 -2.73 9.95
N ILE A 147 18.93 -2.85 8.62
CA ILE A 147 19.92 -2.23 7.73
C ILE A 147 19.23 -1.06 7.00
N ARG A 148 19.88 0.11 6.99
CA ARG A 148 19.37 1.29 6.30
C ARG A 148 20.24 1.66 5.11
N CYS A 149 19.67 1.53 3.92
CA CYS A 149 20.30 1.95 2.69
C CYS A 149 20.04 3.44 2.46
N VAL A 150 21.06 4.19 2.07
CA VAL A 150 20.98 5.62 1.75
C VAL A 150 21.34 5.83 0.29
N LYS A 151 20.47 6.51 -0.47
CA LYS A 151 20.73 6.90 -1.85
C LYS A 151 21.55 8.20 -1.86
N PRO A 152 22.83 8.19 -2.30
CA PRO A 152 23.70 9.36 -2.22
C PRO A 152 23.35 10.45 -3.23
N ASN A 153 22.80 10.08 -4.40
CA ASN A 153 22.37 11.02 -5.43
C ASN A 153 21.28 10.41 -6.32
N ASN A 154 20.49 11.25 -6.98
CA ASN A 154 19.46 10.80 -7.90
C ASN A 154 19.96 10.39 -9.28
N ALA A 155 21.18 10.80 -9.65
CA ALA A 155 21.82 10.47 -10.93
C ALA A 155 22.34 9.02 -11.02
N LEU A 156 22.29 8.26 -9.93
CA LEU A 156 22.81 6.88 -9.82
C LEU A 156 24.30 6.76 -10.19
N LYS A 157 25.09 7.80 -9.90
CA LYS A 157 26.53 7.84 -10.21
C LYS A 157 27.40 7.71 -8.96
N PRO A 158 28.53 6.99 -9.03
CA PRO A 158 29.50 6.98 -7.94
C PRO A 158 30.15 8.37 -7.75
N GLY A 159 30.59 8.68 -6.53
CA GLY A 159 31.32 9.90 -6.21
C GLY A 159 30.48 11.20 -6.12
N ILE A 160 29.18 11.14 -6.37
CA ILE A 160 28.27 12.28 -6.23
C ILE A 160 27.48 12.14 -4.93
N PHE A 161 27.52 13.17 -4.09
CA PHE A 161 26.81 13.20 -2.81
C PHE A 161 25.91 14.44 -2.70
N GLU A 162 24.61 14.22 -2.64
CA GLU A 162 23.59 15.25 -2.53
C GLU A 162 23.19 15.43 -1.05
N ASN A 163 23.89 16.33 -0.35
CA ASN A 163 23.72 16.59 1.08
C ASN A 163 22.25 16.72 1.52
N GLN A 164 21.43 17.49 0.79
CA GLN A 164 20.04 17.71 1.18
C GLN A 164 19.18 16.43 1.09
N ASN A 165 19.34 15.66 0.01
CA ASN A 165 18.60 14.41 -0.20
C ASN A 165 19.00 13.34 0.81
N VAL A 166 20.29 13.26 1.14
CA VAL A 166 20.78 12.36 2.18
C VAL A 166 20.29 12.81 3.56
N LEU A 167 20.35 14.11 3.89
CA LEU A 167 19.82 14.64 5.15
C LEU A 167 18.32 14.38 5.31
N GLN A 168 17.54 14.48 4.24
CA GLN A 168 16.11 14.16 4.28
C GLN A 168 15.87 12.67 4.56
N GLN A 169 16.58 11.77 3.87
CA GLN A 169 16.51 10.33 4.13
C GLN A 169 16.90 9.99 5.58
N LEU A 170 17.94 10.65 6.09
CA LEU A 170 18.34 10.53 7.48
C LEU A 170 17.23 11.06 8.39
N ARG A 171 16.65 12.25 8.17
CA ARG A 171 15.56 12.77 9.03
C ARG A 171 14.31 11.86 9.05
N CYS A 172 13.96 11.27 7.91
CA CYS A 172 12.81 10.37 7.79
C CYS A 172 13.00 9.03 8.54
N GLY A 173 14.24 8.64 8.88
CA GLY A 173 14.53 7.42 9.65
C GLY A 173 15.25 7.60 11.00
N VAL A 174 16.07 8.63 11.17
CA VAL A 174 17.14 8.75 12.21
C VAL A 174 16.64 9.34 13.52
N SER A 175 15.49 10.01 13.56
CA SER A 175 14.89 10.44 14.84
C SER A 175 14.57 9.29 15.79
N PHE A 176 14.66 8.03 15.36
CA PHE A 176 14.43 6.85 16.18
C PHE A 176 15.64 6.34 16.99
N TYR A 177 16.89 6.61 16.60
CA TYR A 177 18.06 6.00 17.27
C TYR A 177 18.88 6.96 18.12
N ILE A 178 18.94 8.25 17.77
CA ILE A 178 19.74 9.22 18.53
C ILE A 178 19.14 9.50 19.92
N LEU A 179 17.85 9.22 20.14
CA LEU A 179 17.19 9.43 21.44
C LEU A 179 17.07 8.16 22.31
N VAL A 180 17.59 7.01 21.86
CA VAL A 180 17.47 5.74 22.60
C VAL A 180 18.66 5.49 23.53
N ASN A 181 19.70 6.32 23.53
CA ASN A 181 20.83 6.12 24.45
C ASN A 181 21.39 7.43 25.03
N PRO A 182 20.78 8.00 26.09
CA PRO A 182 21.40 9.06 26.89
C PRO A 182 22.49 8.53 27.86
N SER A 183 22.91 7.26 27.75
CA SER A 183 23.87 6.64 28.69
C SER A 183 25.29 6.48 28.15
N PHE A 184 25.63 7.13 27.02
CA PHE A 184 27.00 7.32 26.58
C PHE A 184 27.34 8.82 26.50
N CYS A 185 27.39 9.45 27.67
CA CYS A 185 28.29 10.55 28.03
C CYS A 185 28.80 10.27 29.43
#